data_AF-A0A8R7JV52-F1
#
_entry.id   AF-A0A8R7JV52-F1
#
_cell.length_a   1.000
_cell.length_b   1.000
_cell.length_c   1.000
_cell.angle_alpha   90.00
_cell.angle_beta   90.00
_cell.angle_gamma   90.00
#
_symmetry.space_group_name_H-M   'P 1'
#
loop_
_entity.id
_entity.type
_entity.pdbx_description
1 polymer ?
#
loop_
_entity_poly.entity_id
_entity_poly.type
_entity_poly.pdbx_seq_one_letter_code
_entity_poly.pdbx_strand_id
1 'polypeptide(L)'
;SLLKGVTARGDTALHAVVSHGHNPEFLKCVSIIDERDQDLLFAVNNKGDTPLHCATRSGRPHMVSHLIELAENRNSLQKLLRIENMLVETALHDAVRVGNEHIVKILLKVDPSLANYPNEGTSPLY
;
A
#
# COMPACT_ATOMS: atom_id res chain seq x y z
N SER A 1 3.30 8.09 -21.43
CA SER A 1 4.27 7.35 -20.59
C SER A 1 3.81 5.90 -20.53
N LEU A 2 4.71 4.92 -20.73
CA LEU A 2 4.42 3.48 -20.60
C LEU A 2 3.88 3.10 -19.21
N LEU A 3 4.17 3.91 -18.18
CA LEU A 3 3.75 3.67 -16.81
C LEU A 3 2.25 3.94 -16.55
N LYS A 4 1.56 4.60 -17.48
CA LYS A 4 0.11 4.84 -17.36
C LYS A 4 -0.75 3.68 -17.88
N GLY A 5 -0.13 2.65 -18.46
CA GLY A 5 -0.84 1.42 -18.82
C GLY A 5 -1.28 0.67 -17.56
N VAL A 6 -2.49 0.12 -17.59
CA VAL A 6 -3.04 -0.71 -16.50
C VAL A 6 -3.39 -2.11 -16.99
N THR A 7 -3.37 -3.08 -16.09
CA THR A 7 -3.86 -4.43 -16.39
C THR A 7 -5.39 -4.45 -16.51
N ALA A 8 -5.96 -5.60 -16.89
CA ALA A 8 -7.43 -5.79 -16.85
C ALA A 8 -8.05 -5.61 -15.46
N ARG A 9 -7.24 -5.67 -14.39
CA ARG A 9 -7.66 -5.42 -13.00
C ARG A 9 -7.48 -3.95 -12.58
N GLY A 10 -7.01 -3.09 -13.48
CA GLY A 10 -6.68 -1.70 -13.16
C GLY A 10 -5.33 -1.54 -12.46
N ASP A 11 -4.55 -2.61 -12.31
CA ASP A 11 -3.25 -2.53 -11.64
C ASP A 11 -2.27 -1.71 -12.48
N THR A 12 -1.69 -0.69 -11.87
CA THR A 12 -0.55 0.04 -12.44
C THR A 12 0.73 -0.80 -12.35
N ALA A 13 1.81 -0.33 -12.97
CA ALA A 13 3.13 -0.97 -12.83
C ALA A 13 3.56 -1.12 -11.35
N LEU A 14 3.23 -0.15 -10.50
CA LEU A 14 3.59 -0.20 -9.09
C LEU A 14 2.82 -1.29 -8.33
N HIS A 15 1.51 -1.45 -8.59
CA HIS A 15 0.72 -2.57 -8.03
C HIS A 15 1.32 -3.93 -8.38
N ALA A 16 1.72 -4.11 -9.65
CA ALA A 16 2.26 -5.36 -10.14
C ALA A 16 3.59 -5.73 -9.45
N VAL A 17 4.51 -4.76 -9.36
CA VAL A 17 5.84 -4.92 -8.77
C VAL A 17 5.76 -5.29 -7.29
N VAL A 18 4.93 -4.58 -6.51
CA VAL A 18 4.85 -4.83 -5.05
C VAL A 18 4.13 -6.13 -4.71
N SER A 19 3.29 -6.65 -5.61
CA SER A 19 2.58 -7.92 -5.41
C SER A 19 3.46 -9.14 -5.71
N HIS A 20 4.32 -9.06 -6.73
CA HIS A 20 5.05 -10.22 -7.27
C HIS A 20 6.57 -10.16 -7.05
N GLY A 21 7.12 -9.08 -6.51
CA GLY A 21 8.57 -8.92 -6.38
C GLY A 21 9.18 -9.70 -5.23
N HIS A 22 9.88 -10.81 -5.52
CA HIS A 22 10.42 -11.73 -4.50
C HIS A 22 11.86 -11.46 -4.06
N ASN A 23 12.62 -10.66 -4.80
CA ASN A 23 14.01 -10.33 -4.47
C ASN A 23 14.18 -8.83 -4.14
N PRO A 24 15.27 -8.45 -3.43
CA PRO A 24 15.55 -7.06 -3.08
C PRO A 24 15.60 -6.10 -4.28
N GLU A 25 15.91 -6.60 -5.47
CA GLU A 25 15.98 -5.82 -6.70
C GLU A 25 14.63 -5.20 -7.09
N PHE A 26 13.50 -5.80 -6.68
CA PHE A 26 12.19 -5.18 -6.88
C PHE A 26 12.01 -3.88 -6.08
N LEU A 27 12.72 -3.67 -4.96
CA LEU A 27 12.71 -2.37 -4.26
C LEU A 27 13.29 -1.27 -5.14
N LYS A 28 14.33 -1.59 -5.92
CA LYS A 28 14.89 -0.66 -6.91
C LYS A 28 13.88 -0.37 -8.03
N CYS A 29 13.12 -1.37 -8.48
CA CYS A 29 12.02 -1.15 -9.43
C CYS A 29 10.96 -0.22 -8.86
N VAL A 30 10.57 -0.38 -7.58
CA VAL A 30 9.64 0.54 -6.91
C VAL A 30 10.17 1.97 -6.94
N SER A 31 11.42 2.20 -6.53
CA SER A 31 12.03 3.53 -6.57
C SER A 31 12.08 4.13 -7.98
N ILE A 32 12.48 3.36 -8.99
CA ILE A 32 12.52 3.86 -10.38
C ILE A 32 11.11 4.23 -10.89
N ILE A 33 10.09 3.44 -10.55
CA ILE A 33 8.71 3.73 -10.95
C ILE A 33 8.23 5.02 -10.27
N ASP A 34 8.46 5.13 -8.97
CA ASP A 34 8.05 6.28 -8.16
C ASP A 34 8.81 7.58 -8.52
N GLU A 35 10.07 7.50 -8.94
CA GLU A 35 10.83 8.64 -9.49
C GLU A 35 10.25 9.14 -10.81
N ARG A 36 9.68 8.25 -11.63
CA ARG A 36 9.14 8.59 -12.95
C ARG A 36 7.70 9.10 -12.88
N ASP A 37 6.89 8.57 -11.98
CA ASP A 37 5.50 8.96 -11.82
C ASP A 37 5.05 8.76 -10.36
N GLN A 38 5.13 9.86 -9.61
CA GLN A 38 4.87 9.92 -8.17
C GLN A 38 3.41 9.61 -7.80
N ASP A 39 2.48 9.88 -8.72
CA ASP A 39 1.05 9.69 -8.48
C ASP A 39 0.68 8.21 -8.37
N LEU A 40 1.51 7.33 -8.93
CA LEU A 40 1.29 5.88 -8.88
C LEU A 40 1.29 5.31 -7.46
N LEU A 41 1.92 6.00 -6.50
CA LEU A 41 1.90 5.62 -5.09
C LEU A 41 0.48 5.66 -4.50
N PHE A 42 -0.38 6.53 -5.03
CA PHE A 42 -1.76 6.73 -4.58
C PHE A 42 -2.81 6.22 -5.58
N ALA A 43 -2.37 5.72 -6.74
CA ALA A 43 -3.27 5.17 -7.73
C ALA A 43 -4.05 3.98 -7.14
N VAL A 44 -5.30 3.83 -7.54
CA VAL A 44 -6.16 2.72 -7.13
C VAL A 44 -6.48 1.84 -8.34
N ASN A 45 -6.51 0.53 -8.13
CA ASN A 45 -6.96 -0.42 -9.14
C ASN A 45 -8.50 -0.52 -9.16
N ASN A 46 -9.04 -1.47 -9.94
CA ASN A 46 -10.50 -1.65 -10.06
C ASN A 46 -11.19 -2.08 -8.74
N LYS A 47 -10.42 -2.45 -7.71
CA LYS A 47 -10.93 -2.75 -6.37
C LYS A 47 -10.85 -1.58 -5.40
N GLY A 48 -10.31 -0.44 -5.84
CA GLY A 48 -9.94 0.65 -4.95
C GLY A 48 -8.64 0.39 -4.17
N ASP A 49 -7.96 -0.74 -4.39
CA ASP A 49 -6.73 -1.06 -3.68
C ASP A 49 -5.61 -0.14 -4.20
N THR A 50 -4.83 0.44 -3.29
CA THR A 50 -3.56 1.10 -3.59
C THR A 50 -2.41 0.07 -3.66
N PRO A 51 -1.20 0.44 -4.13
CA PRO A 51 -0.04 -0.43 -4.04
C PRO A 51 0.25 -0.91 -2.60
N LEU A 52 -0.05 -0.07 -1.59
CA LEU A 52 0.13 -0.43 -0.18
C LEU A 52 -0.80 -1.59 0.23
N HIS A 53 -2.07 -1.59 -0.20
CA HIS A 53 -2.99 -2.71 0.03
C HIS A 53 -2.45 -4.00 -0.59
N CYS A 54 -2.02 -3.94 -1.86
CA CYS A 54 -1.48 -5.08 -2.57
C CYS A 54 -0.19 -5.64 -1.94
N ALA A 55 0.73 -4.77 -1.51
CA ALA A 55 1.95 -5.17 -0.80
C ALA A 55 1.63 -5.86 0.54
N THR A 56 0.68 -5.30 1.29
CA THR A 56 0.22 -5.85 2.57
C THR A 56 -0.45 -7.21 2.40
N ARG A 57 -1.38 -7.33 1.45
CA ARG A 57 -2.09 -8.60 1.17
C ARG A 57 -1.16 -9.69 0.66
N SER A 58 -0.06 -9.29 0.02
CA SER A 58 1.02 -10.19 -0.40
C SER A 58 1.95 -10.61 0.75
N GLY A 59 1.75 -10.06 1.96
CA GLY A 59 2.54 -10.39 3.14
C GLY A 59 4.01 -9.99 3.03
N ARG A 60 4.31 -8.83 2.42
CA ARG A 60 5.69 -8.36 2.14
C ARG A 60 6.07 -7.12 2.98
N PRO A 61 6.56 -7.30 4.23
CA PRO A 61 6.89 -6.19 5.11
C PRO A 61 7.92 -5.20 4.54
N HIS A 62 8.94 -5.69 3.82
CA HIS A 62 9.95 -4.82 3.22
C HIS A 62 9.36 -3.90 2.14
N MET A 63 8.40 -4.40 1.34
CA MET A 63 7.71 -3.57 0.35
C MET A 63 6.80 -2.54 1.03
N VAL A 64 6.10 -2.95 2.10
CA VAL A 64 5.28 -2.04 2.91
C VAL A 64 6.13 -0.92 3.49
N SER A 65 7.24 -1.24 4.16
CA SER A 65 8.15 -0.23 4.71
C SER A 65 8.71 0.71 3.64
N HIS A 66 9.06 0.19 2.47
CA HIS A 66 9.60 1.01 1.38
C HIS A 66 8.55 1.98 0.81
N LEU A 67 7.31 1.53 0.62
CA LEU A 67 6.22 2.41 0.18
C LEU A 67 5.91 3.51 1.23
N ILE A 68 5.97 3.17 2.52
CA ILE A 68 5.82 4.12 3.63
C ILE A 68 6.93 5.17 3.58
N GLU A 69 8.19 4.75 3.43
CA GLU A 69 9.34 5.65 3.34
C GLU A 69 9.20 6.63 2.17
N LEU A 70 8.79 6.16 0.99
CA LEU A 70 8.55 7.03 -0.17
C LEU A 70 7.45 8.06 0.10
N ALA A 71 6.37 7.67 0.80
CA ALA A 71 5.30 8.59 1.17
C ALA A 71 5.73 9.60 2.25
N GLU A 72 6.52 9.15 3.23
CA GLU A 72 7.06 9.96 4.33
C GLU A 72 8.02 11.02 3.82
N ASN A 73 8.94 10.66 2.92
CA ASN A 73 9.88 11.57 2.24
C ASN A 73 9.17 12.72 1.50
N ARG A 74 7.87 12.58 1.23
CA ARG A 74 7.02 13.55 0.53
C ARG A 74 5.95 14.17 1.42
N ASN A 75 5.99 13.97 2.74
CA ASN A 75 4.99 14.44 3.70
C ASN A 75 3.55 14.02 3.33
N SER A 76 3.42 12.83 2.75
CA SER A 76 2.16 12.31 2.18
C SER A 76 1.74 10.98 2.79
N LEU A 77 2.44 10.55 3.84
CA LEU A 77 2.23 9.27 4.51
C LEU A 77 0.80 9.13 5.04
N GLN A 78 0.28 10.13 5.76
CA GLN A 78 -1.08 10.09 6.29
C GLN A 78 -2.13 9.90 5.19
N LYS A 79 -1.95 10.59 4.04
CA LYS A 79 -2.82 10.43 2.87
C LYS A 79 -2.78 8.98 2.37
N LEU A 80 -1.60 8.41 2.19
CA LEU A 80 -1.46 7.03 1.70
C LEU A 80 -2.11 6.01 2.64
N LEU A 81 -1.87 6.14 3.95
CA LEU A 81 -2.34 5.20 4.97
C LEU A 81 -3.86 5.18 5.15
N ARG A 82 -4.53 6.28 4.82
CA ARG A 82 -5.98 6.47 5.00
C ARG A 82 -6.80 6.28 3.74
N ILE A 83 -6.19 5.96 2.60
CA ILE A 83 -6.98 5.58 1.42
C ILE A 83 -7.70 4.27 1.74
N GLU A 84 -9.00 4.28 1.51
CA GLU A 84 -9.87 3.12 1.63
C GLU A 84 -10.12 2.52 0.25
N ASN A 85 -10.15 1.19 0.18
CA ASN A 85 -10.62 0.49 -1.01
C ASN A 85 -12.17 0.49 -1.08
N MET A 86 -12.74 -0.18 -2.08
CA MET A 86 -14.21 -0.21 -2.24
C MET A 86 -14.95 -0.96 -1.12
N LEU A 87 -14.25 -1.67 -0.24
CA LEU A 87 -14.81 -2.28 0.97
C LEU A 87 -14.73 -1.34 2.19
N VAL A 88 -14.31 -0.09 2.00
CA VAL A 88 -14.09 0.89 3.09
C VAL A 88 -12.94 0.44 4.01
N GLU A 89 -11.95 -0.27 3.45
CA GLU A 89 -10.85 -0.85 4.19
C GLU A 89 -9.53 -0.17 3.85
N THR A 90 -8.71 0.07 4.87
CA THR A 90 -7.31 0.48 4.74
C THR A 90 -6.38 -0.73 4.66
N ALA A 91 -5.10 -0.47 4.33
CA ALA A 91 -4.06 -1.50 4.36
C ALA A 91 -3.91 -2.18 5.74
N LEU A 92 -4.28 -1.53 6.85
CA LEU A 92 -4.25 -2.16 8.17
C LEU A 92 -5.29 -3.29 8.31
N HIS A 93 -6.47 -3.15 7.69
CA HIS A 93 -7.48 -4.22 7.68
C HIS A 93 -6.95 -5.46 6.97
N ASP A 94 -6.31 -5.28 5.81
CA ASP A 94 -5.66 -6.36 5.09
C ASP A 94 -4.55 -7.01 5.93
N ALA A 95 -3.74 -6.23 6.66
CA ALA A 95 -2.66 -6.76 7.50
C ALA A 95 -3.18 -7.68 8.61
N VAL A 96 -4.28 -7.28 9.26
CA VAL A 96 -4.93 -8.06 10.33
C VAL A 96 -5.57 -9.31 9.75
N ARG A 97 -6.29 -9.21 8.64
CA ARG A 97 -6.93 -10.36 7.95
C ARG A 97 -5.93 -11.42 7.51
N VAL A 98 -4.78 -11.00 7.01
CA VAL A 98 -3.69 -11.91 6.63
C VAL A 98 -2.98 -12.49 7.86
N GLY A 99 -3.16 -11.89 9.04
CA GLY A 99 -2.51 -12.32 10.28
C GLY A 99 -1.01 -11.99 10.31
N ASN A 100 -0.55 -11.01 9.54
CA ASN A 100 0.87 -10.64 9.50
C ASN A 100 1.19 -9.59 10.57
N GLU A 101 1.50 -10.06 11.78
CA GLU A 101 1.84 -9.20 12.91
C GLU A 101 2.96 -8.19 12.62
N HIS A 102 3.91 -8.53 11.75
CA HIS A 102 5.02 -7.63 11.45
C HIS A 102 4.52 -6.40 10.67
N ILE A 103 3.65 -6.61 9.68
CA ILE A 103 3.04 -5.51 8.92
C ILE A 103 2.10 -4.69 9.80
N VAL A 104 1.32 -5.34 10.67
CA VAL A 104 0.48 -4.64 11.66
C VAL A 104 1.33 -3.71 12.53
N LYS A 105 2.47 -4.21 13.05
CA LYS A 105 3.41 -3.42 13.86
C LYS A 105 4.04 -2.27 13.05
N ILE A 106 4.37 -2.48 11.77
CA ILE A 106 4.90 -1.42 10.90
C ILE A 106 3.87 -0.30 10.75
N LEU A 107 2.63 -0.61 10.36
CA LEU A 107 1.58 0.36 10.11
C LEU A 107 1.20 1.13 11.38
N LEU A 108 1.01 0.44 12.51
CA LEU A 108 0.65 1.08 13.78
C LEU A 108 1.81 1.88 14.40
N LYS A 109 3.07 1.52 14.10
CA LYS A 109 4.22 2.32 14.55
C LYS A 109 4.25 3.69 13.89
N VAL A 110 3.86 3.77 12.62
CA VAL A 110 3.91 5.03 11.86
C VAL A 110 2.64 5.88 12.00
N ASP A 111 1.47 5.26 12.18
CA ASP A 111 0.23 5.94 12.56
C ASP A 111 -0.62 5.06 13.49
N PRO A 112 -0.49 5.22 14.82
CA PRO A 112 -1.28 4.47 15.79
C PRO A 112 -2.78 4.69 15.66
N SER A 113 -3.22 5.83 15.10
CA SER A 113 -4.65 6.13 14.98
C SER A 113 -5.35 5.30 13.92
N LEU A 114 -4.60 4.59 13.06
CA LEU A 114 -5.16 3.64 12.10
C LEU A 114 -5.97 2.53 12.77
N ALA A 115 -5.65 2.16 14.02
CA ALA A 115 -6.42 1.17 14.78
C ALA A 115 -7.92 1.52 14.89
N ASN A 116 -8.25 2.81 14.83
CA ASN A 116 -9.61 3.33 14.95
C ASN A 116 -10.11 3.98 13.64
N TYR A 117 -9.45 3.71 12.51
CA TYR A 117 -9.80 4.29 11.22
C TYR A 117 -10.28 3.20 10.24
N PRO A 118 -11.32 3.46 9.42
CA PRO A 118 -12.11 4.70 9.38
C PRO A 118 -12.99 4.87 10.62
N ASN A 119 -13.39 6.11 10.91
CA ASN A 119 -14.26 6.43 12.05
C ASN A 119 -15.68 5.84 11.87
N GLU A 120 -16.08 5.60 10.63
CA GLU A 120 -17.34 4.97 10.23
C GLU A 120 -17.00 3.65 9.53
N GLY A 121 -17.52 2.52 10.00
CA GLY A 121 -17.21 1.19 9.47
C GLY A 121 -16.63 0.24 10.52
N THR A 122 -16.17 -0.93 10.08
CA THR A 122 -15.52 -1.90 10.95
C THR A 122 -14.09 -1.45 11.22
N SER A 123 -13.67 -1.38 12.49
CA SER A 123 -12.27 -1.12 12.85
C SER A 123 -11.37 -2.28 12.38
N PRO A 124 -10.14 -2.02 11.93
CA PRO A 124 -9.21 -3.07 11.51
C PRO A 124 -8.92 -4.14 12.57
N LEU A 125 -9.10 -3.83 13.85
CA LEU A 125 -8.79 -4.71 14.97
C LEU A 125 -10.00 -5.52 15.48
N TYR A 126 -11.16 -5.41 14.82
CA TYR A 126 -12.37 -6.18 15.12
C TYR A 126 -12.47 -7.40 14.20
#